data_AF-A0A913X1W7-F1
#
_entry.id   AF-A0A913X1W7-F1
#
_cell.length_a   1.000
_cell.length_b   1.000
_cell.length_c   1.000
_cell.angle_alpha   90.00
_cell.angle_beta   90.00
_cell.angle_gamma   90.00
#
_symmetry.space_group_name_H-M   'P 1'
#
loop_
_entity.id
_entity.type
_entity.pdbx_description
1 polymer ?
#
loop_
_entity_poly.entity_id
_entity_poly.type
_entity_poly.pdbx_seq_one_letter_code
_entity_poly.pdbx_strand_id
1 'polypeptide(L)'
;MTHLHYRSFLKCEAKRRNKQLDLDLWVDETPKNIPHQDNDYDCGVFMCMYIESLSRCKYPSFNQSDMGQLRLQMKNEILSRSLVNF
;
A
#
# COMPACT_ATOMS: atom_id res chain seq x y z
N MET A 1 18.55 -3.65 1.09
CA MET A 1 18.98 -2.52 1.95
C MET A 1 17.80 -1.84 2.66
N THR A 2 16.62 -1.69 2.06
CA THR A 2 15.44 -1.04 2.67
C THR A 2 14.72 -1.84 3.76
N HIS A 3 14.58 -3.17 3.63
CA HIS A 3 13.86 -3.99 4.62
C HIS A 3 14.50 -3.98 6.03
N LEU A 4 15.83 -3.82 6.11
CA LEU A 4 16.55 -3.76 7.38
C LEU A 4 16.14 -2.54 8.23
N HIS A 5 15.82 -1.41 7.60
CA HIS A 5 15.41 -0.20 8.30
C HIS A 5 14.01 -0.34 8.91
N TYR A 6 13.05 -0.97 8.20
CA TYR A 6 11.71 -1.21 8.74
C TYR A 6 11.71 -2.19 9.92
N ARG A 7 12.46 -3.30 9.80
CA ARG A 7 12.59 -4.27 10.91
C ARG A 7 13.23 -3.63 12.14
N SER A 8 14.26 -2.80 11.96
CA SER A 8 14.86 -2.03 13.05
C SER A 8 13.86 -1.06 13.70
N PHE A 9 13.12 -0.31 12.88
CA PHE A 9 12.07 0.60 13.36
C PHE A 9 11.02 -0.13 14.21
N LEU A 10 10.50 -1.27 13.74
CA LEU A 10 9.52 -2.07 14.48
C LEU A 10 10.06 -2.59 15.82
N LYS A 11 11.32 -3.06 15.85
CA LYS A 11 11.99 -3.48 17.11
C LYS A 11 12.13 -2.32 18.09
N CYS A 12 12.50 -1.13 17.61
CA CYS A 12 12.59 0.07 18.42
C CYS A 12 11.22 0.49 18.98
N GLU A 13 10.16 0.50 18.16
CA GLU A 13 8.80 0.83 18.59
C GLU A 13 8.25 -0.18 19.63
N ALA A 14 8.52 -1.48 19.45
CA ALA A 14 8.17 -2.49 20.43
C ALA A 14 8.88 -2.24 21.78
N LYS A 15 10.19 -1.96 21.75
CA LYS A 15 10.98 -1.66 22.95
C LYS A 15 10.47 -0.42 23.68
N ARG A 16 10.08 0.64 22.97
CA ARG A 16 9.47 1.85 23.56
C ARG A 16 8.18 1.57 24.34
N ARG A 17 7.50 0.46 24.01
CA ARG A 17 6.27 -0.01 24.69
C ARG A 17 6.54 -1.14 25.68
N ASN A 18 7.80 -1.37 26.07
CA ASN A 18 8.24 -2.48 26.91
C ASN A 18 7.81 -3.87 26.38
N LYS A 19 7.74 -4.02 25.04
CA LYS A 19 7.46 -5.28 24.37
C LYS A 19 8.71 -5.78 23.64
N GLN A 20 8.84 -7.09 23.53
CA GLN A 20 9.78 -7.73 22.62
C GLN A 20 9.04 -8.13 21.34
N LEU A 21 9.67 -7.90 20.19
CA LEU A 21 9.14 -8.27 18.89
C LEU A 21 10.17 -9.15 18.18
N ASP A 22 9.82 -10.43 18.07
CA ASP A 22 10.55 -11.38 17.26
C ASP A 22 10.13 -11.22 15.79
N LEU A 23 11.12 -11.00 14.93
CA LEU A 23 10.94 -10.80 13.49
C LEU A 23 11.53 -11.98 12.69
N ASP A 24 12.05 -13.01 13.34
CA ASP A 24 12.74 -14.11 12.68
C ASP A 24 11.76 -14.98 11.86
N LEU A 25 10.50 -15.04 12.29
CA LEU A 25 9.41 -15.70 11.57
C LEU A 25 8.76 -14.83 10.48
N TRP A 26 9.15 -13.56 10.34
CA TRP A 26 8.54 -12.66 9.36
C TRP A 26 9.18 -12.84 7.99
N VAL A 27 8.32 -13.02 6.98
CA VAL A 27 8.72 -13.22 5.59
C VAL A 27 8.55 -11.92 4.81
N ASP A 28 9.59 -11.51 4.10
CA ASP A 28 9.52 -10.39 3.17
C ASP A 28 9.08 -10.93 1.80
N GLU A 29 7.91 -10.50 1.32
CA GLU A 29 7.36 -10.94 0.03
C GLU A 29 7.54 -9.87 -1.07
N THR A 30 7.81 -10.31 -2.29
CA THR A 30 7.86 -9.44 -3.48
C THR A 30 7.02 -10.07 -4.59
N PRO A 31 5.69 -9.85 -4.57
CA PRO A 31 4.78 -10.46 -5.54
C PRO A 31 5.08 -9.95 -6.95
N LYS A 32 5.06 -10.86 -7.93
CA LYS A 32 5.38 -10.56 -9.34
C LYS A 32 4.16 -10.43 -10.24
N ASN A 33 3.01 -10.98 -9.82
CA ASN A 33 1.80 -11.02 -10.63
C ASN A 33 0.82 -9.89 -10.25
N ILE A 34 1.34 -8.67 -10.09
CA ILE A 34 0.58 -7.52 -9.60
C ILE A 34 0.43 -6.45 -10.71
N PRO A 35 -0.51 -5.50 -10.58
CA PRO A 35 -0.66 -4.42 -11.55
C PRO A 35 0.60 -3.54 -11.66
N HIS A 36 1.14 -3.36 -12.85
CA HIS A 36 2.29 -2.47 -13.07
C HIS A 36 1.86 -1.19 -13.78
N GLN A 37 2.44 -0.07 -13.38
CA GLN A 37 2.31 1.19 -14.10
C GLN A 37 3.15 1.16 -15.38
N ASP A 38 2.70 1.83 -16.43
CA ASP A 38 3.41 1.95 -17.72
C ASP A 38 3.93 3.37 -18.00
N ASN A 39 3.71 4.30 -17.07
CA ASN A 39 4.09 5.70 -17.18
C ASN A 39 4.79 6.21 -15.91
N ASP A 40 5.20 7.47 -15.89
CA ASP A 40 5.97 8.12 -14.83
C ASP A 40 5.14 8.97 -13.85
N TYR A 41 3.83 9.11 -14.06
CA TYR A 41 2.96 10.00 -13.28
C TYR A 41 1.90 9.28 -12.43
N ASP A 42 1.66 7.98 -12.65
CA ASP A 42 0.64 7.20 -11.95
C ASP A 42 1.12 6.45 -10.70
N CYS A 43 2.39 6.57 -10.33
CA CYS A 43 2.94 5.87 -9.16
C CYS A 43 2.16 6.14 -7.86
N GLY A 44 1.69 7.38 -7.66
CA GLY A 44 0.86 7.74 -6.52
C GLY A 44 -0.53 7.09 -6.56
N VAL A 45 -1.15 7.00 -7.74
CA VAL A 45 -2.46 6.37 -7.90
C VAL A 45 -2.35 4.86 -7.66
N PHE A 46 -1.35 4.20 -8.25
CA PHE A 46 -1.05 2.79 -8.01
C PHE A 46 -0.82 2.52 -6.51
N MET A 47 0.01 3.33 -5.84
CA MET A 47 0.27 3.19 -4.40
C MET A 47 -1.02 3.25 -3.58
N CYS A 48 -1.89 4.24 -3.84
CA CYS A 48 -3.16 4.35 -3.14
C CYS A 48 -4.09 3.16 -3.41
N MET A 49 -4.15 2.65 -4.64
CA MET A 49 -4.97 1.48 -4.96
C MET A 49 -4.44 0.18 -4.34
N TYR A 50 -3.12 0.04 -4.25
CA TYR A 50 -2.51 -1.05 -3.48
C TYR A 50 -2.94 -0.98 -2.01
N ILE A 51 -2.85 0.19 -1.38
CA ILE A 51 -3.25 0.39 0.02
C ILE A 51 -4.75 0.12 0.19
N GLU A 52 -5.59 0.62 -0.72
CA GLU A 52 -7.04 0.41 -0.71
C GLU A 52 -7.37 -1.09 -0.68
N SER A 53 -6.84 -1.87 -1.61
CA SER A 53 -7.11 -3.31 -1.68
C SER A 53 -6.54 -4.08 -0.49
N LEU A 54 -5.29 -3.82 -0.11
CA LEU A 54 -4.62 -4.53 0.99
C LEU A 54 -5.24 -4.21 2.35
N SER A 55 -5.71 -2.97 2.57
CA SER A 55 -6.41 -2.60 3.82
C SER A 55 -7.71 -3.37 4.04
N ARG A 56 -8.26 -3.97 2.99
CA ARG A 56 -9.48 -4.80 2.99
C ARG A 56 -9.20 -6.29 2.83
N CYS A 57 -7.94 -6.70 2.97
CA CYS A 57 -7.50 -8.09 2.72
C CYS A 57 -7.87 -8.61 1.32
N LYS A 58 -7.88 -7.72 0.31
CA LYS A 58 -8.16 -8.07 -1.09
C LYS A 58 -6.90 -8.02 -1.93
N TYR A 59 -6.89 -8.81 -2.99
CA TYR A 59 -5.87 -8.71 -4.02
C TYR A 59 -6.13 -7.48 -4.91
N PRO A 60 -5.10 -6.68 -5.26
CA PRO A 60 -5.24 -5.57 -6.19
C PRO A 60 -5.82 -6.03 -7.53
N SER A 61 -6.98 -5.50 -7.91
CA SER A 61 -7.71 -5.90 -9.12
C SER A 61 -7.96 -4.71 -10.07
N PHE A 62 -6.93 -3.91 -10.29
CA PHE A 62 -6.95 -2.76 -11.22
C PHE A 62 -5.83 -2.90 -12.23
N ASN A 63 -5.84 -2.09 -13.27
CA ASN A 63 -4.78 -2.01 -14.25
C ASN A 63 -4.59 -0.57 -14.73
N GLN A 64 -3.58 -0.36 -15.58
CA GLN A 64 -3.21 0.96 -16.08
C GLN A 64 -4.31 1.68 -16.87
N SER A 65 -5.19 0.96 -17.56
CA SER A 65 -6.30 1.58 -18.29
C SER A 65 -7.36 2.20 -17.37
N ASP A 66 -7.40 1.78 -16.10
CA ASP A 66 -8.33 2.31 -15.09
C ASP A 66 -7.88 3.68 -14.54
N MET A 67 -6.61 4.06 -14.71
CA MET A 67 -6.01 5.22 -14.04
C MET A 67 -6.76 6.53 -14.33
N GLY A 68 -7.30 6.69 -15.54
CA GLY A 68 -8.13 7.86 -15.88
C GLY A 68 -9.35 8.00 -14.98
N GLN A 69 -10.08 6.90 -14.76
CA GLN A 69 -11.26 6.87 -13.89
C GLN A 69 -10.87 6.97 -12.42
N LEU A 70 -9.82 6.28 -12.00
CA LEU A 70 -9.34 6.28 -10.62
C LEU A 70 -8.87 7.66 -10.17
N ARG A 71 -8.19 8.43 -11.04
CA ARG A 71 -7.83 9.83 -10.74
C ARG A 71 -9.08 10.69 -10.50
N LEU A 72 -10.13 10.52 -11.31
CA LEU A 72 -11.38 11.25 -11.13
C LEU A 72 -12.11 10.82 -9.85
N GLN A 73 -12.12 9.51 -9.56
CA GLN A 73 -12.67 8.98 -8.32
C GLN A 73 -11.95 9.58 -7.10
N MET A 74 -10.61 9.51 -7.05
CA MET A 74 -9.82 10.10 -5.96
C MET A 74 -10.11 11.59 -5.76
N LYS A 75 -10.19 12.36 -6.86
CA LYS A 75 -10.58 13.77 -6.79
C LYS A 75 -11.94 13.94 -6.11
N ASN A 76 -12.94 13.17 -6.51
CA ASN A 76 -14.28 13.24 -5.93
C ASN A 76 -14.30 12.82 -4.46
N GLU A 77 -13.58 11.75 -4.10
CA GLU A 77 -13.46 11.25 -2.73
C GLU A 77 -12.78 12.24 -1.79
N ILE A 78 -11.75 12.94 -2.27
CA ILE A 78 -11.09 14.00 -1.51
C ILE A 78 -12.04 15.18 -1.27
N LEU A 79 -12.77 15.61 -2.31
CA LEU A 79 -13.70 16.73 -2.22
C LEU A 79 -14.90 16.40 -1.32
N SER A 80 -15.41 15.17 -1.37
CA SER A 80 -16.53 14.71 -0.55
C SER A 80 -16.12 14.26 0.86
N ARG A 81 -14.82 14.00 1.08
CA ARG A 81 -14.27 13.35 2.28
C ARG A 81 -14.89 11.98 2.56
N SER A 82 -15.29 11.27 1.51
CA SER A 82 -15.93 9.96 1.59
C SER A 82 -15.48 9.09 0.44
N LEU A 83 -15.06 7.87 0.75
CA LEU A 83 -14.68 6.86 -0.24
C LEU A 83 -15.96 6.28 -0.88
N VAL A 84 -15.97 6.11 -2.19
CA VAL A 84 -17.20 5.71 -2.93
C VAL A 84 -17.55 4.24 -2.69
N ASN A 85 -16.55 3.42 -2.36
CA ASN A 85 -16.68 1.97 -2.16
C ASN A 85 -16.30 1.55 -0.72
N PHE A 86 -16.52 2.40 0.31
CA PHE A 86 -16.18 2.05 1.69
C PHE A 86 -17.17 1.10 2.35
#